data_AF-A0A2E0N664-F1
#
_entry.id   AF-A0A2E0N664-F1
#
_cell.length_a   1.000
_cell.length_b   1.000
_cell.length_c   1.000
_cell.angle_alpha   90.00
_cell.angle_beta   90.00
_cell.angle_gamma   90.00
#
_symmetry.space_group_name_H-M   'P 1'
#
loop_
_entity.id
_entity.type
_entity.pdbx_description
1 polymer ?
#
loop_
_entity_poly.entity_id
_entity_poly.type
_entity_poly.pdbx_seq_one_letter_code
_entity_poly.pdbx_strand_id
1 'polypeptide(L)'
;MNLIRKGENYGYPEVSDGDHYDRRPIPDHSTRPEFEAPKISWVPAISPSHLSFVQGTQFEAWQGNALAAGLGAKVIVRIEIDGATAKEVERYDMDTRIRSVVEGPQGALWALEDERGSSKGRLLKLTPK
;
A
#
# COMPACT_ATOMS: atom_id res chain seq x y z
N MET A 1 3.07 3.40 -4.88
CA MET A 1 3.47 2.14 -5.53
C MET A 1 4.07 2.47 -6.88
N ASN A 2 5.27 1.95 -7.14
CA ASN A 2 5.97 2.11 -8.41
C ASN A 2 5.83 0.83 -9.23
N LEU A 3 5.66 0.97 -10.55
CA LEU A 3 5.83 -0.14 -11.49
C LEU A 3 7.30 -0.20 -11.88
N ILE A 4 8.04 -1.15 -11.32
CA ILE A 4 9.49 -1.21 -11.50
C ILE A 4 9.86 -1.73 -12.89
N ARG A 5 10.56 -0.90 -13.66
CA ARG A 5 11.15 -1.18 -14.96
C ARG A 5 12.67 -1.07 -14.89
N LYS A 6 13.36 -1.94 -15.63
CA LYS A 6 14.82 -2.01 -15.68
C LYS A 6 15.40 -0.71 -16.26
N GLY A 7 16.32 -0.09 -15.55
CA GLY A 7 17.05 1.09 -16.01
C GLY A 7 16.38 2.44 -15.71
N GLU A 8 15.14 2.42 -15.21
CA GLU A 8 14.41 3.65 -14.90
C GLU A 8 14.81 4.26 -13.56
N ASN A 9 14.66 5.58 -13.45
CA ASN A 9 14.88 6.35 -12.23
C ASN A 9 13.56 6.93 -11.69
N TYR A 10 13.23 6.64 -10.43
CA TYR A 10 11.98 7.08 -9.77
C TYR A 10 12.14 8.38 -8.98
N GLY A 11 13.33 8.99 -9.04
CA GLY A 11 13.54 10.40 -8.75
C GLY A 11 13.87 10.79 -7.30
N TYR A 12 13.67 9.93 -6.30
CA TYR A 12 14.07 10.29 -4.92
C TYR A 12 15.59 10.45 -4.79
N PRO A 13 16.11 11.49 -4.09
CA PRO A 13 15.40 12.52 -3.32
C PRO A 13 15.05 13.80 -4.11
N GLU A 14 15.28 13.85 -5.41
CA GLU A 14 15.02 15.02 -6.26
C GLU A 14 13.53 15.33 -6.43
N VAL A 15 12.66 14.30 -6.38
CA VAL A 15 11.20 14.43 -6.40
C VAL A 15 10.48 13.54 -5.38
N SER A 16 9.34 14.02 -4.90
CA SER A 16 8.40 13.33 -4.01
C SER A 16 7.07 14.08 -4.00
N ASP A 17 5.95 13.37 -4.17
CA ASP A 17 4.60 13.97 -4.05
C ASP A 17 4.25 14.42 -2.61
N GLY A 18 5.07 14.08 -1.61
CA GLY A 18 4.94 14.54 -0.23
C GLY A 18 6.06 15.49 0.19
N ASP A 19 5.81 16.24 1.25
CA ASP A 19 6.75 17.23 1.80
C ASP A 19 7.74 16.67 2.83
N HIS A 20 8.79 17.44 3.13
CA HIS A 20 9.62 17.19 4.30
C HIS A 20 8.82 17.27 5.61
N TYR A 21 9.31 16.62 6.67
CA TYR A 21 8.68 16.66 8.00
C TYR A 21 8.54 18.08 8.57
N ASP A 22 9.43 19.00 8.19
CA ASP A 22 9.40 20.42 8.55
C ASP A 22 8.52 21.26 7.60
N ARG A 23 7.77 20.61 6.70
CA ARG A 23 6.88 21.20 5.67
C ARG A 23 7.58 21.97 4.57
N ARG A 24 8.90 21.87 4.44
CA ARG A 24 9.55 22.35 3.23
C ARG A 24 9.11 21.49 2.04
N PRO A 25 8.76 22.11 0.90
CA PRO A 25 8.30 21.37 -0.26
C PRO A 25 9.44 20.56 -0.88
N ILE A 26 9.08 19.43 -1.48
CA ILE A 26 9.92 18.68 -2.43
C ILE A 26 9.23 18.82 -3.80
N PRO A 27 9.95 18.99 -4.92
CA PRO A 27 9.29 19.04 -6.22
C PRO A 27 8.46 17.78 -6.49
N ASP A 28 7.22 17.96 -6.93
CA ASP A 28 6.34 16.84 -7.31
C ASP A 28 6.85 16.15 -8.58
N HIS A 29 6.55 14.86 -8.74
CA HIS A 29 6.88 14.12 -9.97
C HIS A 29 6.31 14.79 -11.24
N SER A 30 5.15 15.44 -11.14
CA SER A 30 4.52 16.17 -12.26
C SER A 30 5.39 17.31 -12.82
N THR A 31 6.38 17.79 -12.05
CA THR A 31 7.26 18.90 -12.42
C THR A 31 8.58 18.43 -13.05
N ARG A 32 8.90 17.13 -13.02
CA ARG A 32 10.18 16.55 -13.45
C ARG A 32 9.94 15.28 -14.29
N PRO A 33 9.52 15.42 -15.56
CA PRO A 33 9.10 14.31 -16.41
C PRO A 33 10.26 13.34 -16.79
N GLU A 34 11.51 13.68 -16.48
CA GLU A 34 12.65 12.78 -16.60
C GLU A 34 12.66 11.63 -15.57
N PHE A 35 11.83 11.71 -14.52
CA PHE A 35 11.66 10.65 -13.53
C PHE A 35 10.36 9.88 -13.72
N GLU A 36 10.40 8.57 -13.51
CA GLU A 36 9.22 7.71 -13.55
C GLU A 36 8.30 7.97 -12.35
N ALA A 37 7.10 8.48 -12.63
CA ALA A 37 6.08 8.76 -11.62
C ALA A 37 5.48 7.48 -11.02
N PRO A 38 5.14 7.50 -9.71
CA PRO A 38 4.41 6.40 -9.07
C PRO A 38 3.06 6.18 -9.77
N LYS A 39 2.58 4.93 -9.77
CA LYS A 39 1.26 4.60 -10.32
C LYS A 39 0.12 4.94 -9.34
N ILE A 40 0.47 5.04 -8.06
CA ILE A 40 -0.39 5.56 -7.00
C ILE A 40 0.50 6.07 -5.87
N SER A 41 0.17 7.21 -5.28
CA SER A 41 0.82 7.79 -4.09
C SER A 41 -0.25 8.22 -3.09
N TRP A 42 0.15 8.43 -1.83
CA TRP A 42 -0.77 8.83 -0.77
C TRP A 42 -0.23 10.06 -0.07
N VAL A 43 -1.01 11.13 -0.13
CA VAL A 43 -0.77 12.40 0.56
C VAL A 43 -2.10 12.79 1.21
N PRO A 44 -2.24 12.71 2.55
CA PRO A 44 -1.22 12.32 3.53
C PRO A 44 -0.81 10.84 3.44
N ALA A 45 0.43 10.55 3.87
CA ALA A 45 0.99 9.20 3.79
C ALA A 45 0.24 8.20 4.67
N ILE A 46 -0.09 7.02 4.11
CA ILE A 46 -0.62 5.89 4.88
C ILE A 46 0.47 5.14 5.68
N SER A 47 1.74 5.51 5.49
CA SER A 47 2.94 4.77 5.89
C SER A 47 2.84 3.30 5.44
N PRO A 48 2.89 3.04 4.12
CA PRO A 48 2.70 1.71 3.57
C PRO A 48 3.79 0.75 4.07
N SER A 49 3.40 -0.49 4.36
CA SER A 49 4.29 -1.57 4.80
C SER A 49 4.34 -2.68 3.75
N HIS A 50 3.54 -3.73 3.89
CA HIS A 50 3.47 -4.82 2.92
C HIS A 50 2.52 -4.51 1.76
N LEU A 51 2.86 -5.03 0.57
CA LEU A 51 2.02 -5.06 -0.62
C LEU A 51 1.89 -6.53 -1.07
N SER A 52 0.66 -7.05 -1.15
CA SER A 52 0.37 -8.42 -1.62
C SER A 52 -0.68 -8.40 -2.73
N PHE A 53 -0.70 -9.41 -3.59
CA PHE A 53 -1.75 -9.59 -4.60
C PHE A 53 -2.70 -10.72 -4.19
N VAL A 54 -4.00 -10.53 -4.44
CA VAL A 54 -5.03 -11.56 -4.23
C VAL A 54 -5.13 -12.41 -5.50
N GLN A 55 -4.97 -13.73 -5.36
CA GLN A 55 -4.98 -14.68 -6.48
C GLN A 55 -6.01 -15.81 -6.29
N GLY A 56 -6.35 -16.14 -5.04
CA GLY A 56 -7.26 -17.22 -4.69
C GLY A 56 -8.74 -16.89 -4.87
N THR A 57 -9.57 -17.87 -4.56
CA THR A 57 -11.01 -17.84 -4.84
C THR A 57 -11.86 -17.47 -3.64
N GLN A 58 -11.30 -17.33 -2.43
CA GLN A 58 -12.14 -16.96 -1.28
C GLN A 58 -12.62 -15.51 -1.38
N PHE A 59 -11.83 -14.62 -1.98
CA PHE A 59 -12.20 -13.23 -2.28
C PHE A 59 -12.33 -13.02 -3.79
N GLU A 60 -13.25 -13.74 -4.46
CA GLU A 60 -13.37 -13.75 -5.93
C GLU A 60 -13.42 -12.35 -6.56
N ALA A 61 -14.21 -11.44 -5.97
CA ALA A 61 -14.35 -10.06 -6.46
C ALA A 61 -13.05 -9.23 -6.36
N TRP A 62 -12.04 -9.70 -5.61
CA TRP A 62 -10.77 -9.03 -5.41
C TRP A 62 -9.63 -9.68 -6.20
N GLN A 63 -9.89 -10.73 -6.97
CA GLN A 63 -8.84 -11.40 -7.74
C GLN A 63 -8.08 -10.41 -8.65
N GLY A 64 -6.75 -10.47 -8.63
CA GLY A 64 -5.87 -9.55 -9.36
C GLY A 64 -5.67 -8.18 -8.71
N ASN A 65 -6.43 -7.84 -7.66
CA ASN A 65 -6.19 -6.62 -6.89
C ASN A 65 -4.95 -6.78 -6.01
N ALA A 66 -4.31 -5.66 -5.69
CA ALA A 66 -3.30 -5.57 -4.65
C ALA A 66 -3.91 -5.10 -3.32
N LEU A 67 -3.28 -5.47 -2.22
CA LEU A 67 -3.59 -5.03 -0.87
C LEU A 67 -2.34 -4.37 -0.27
N ALA A 68 -2.47 -3.13 0.16
CA ALA A 68 -1.43 -2.40 0.87
C ALA A 68 -1.77 -2.27 2.35
N ALA A 69 -0.88 -2.73 3.22
CA ALA A 69 -0.98 -2.52 4.65
C ALA A 69 -0.51 -1.10 5.03
N GLY A 70 -1.28 -0.39 5.86
CA GLY A 70 -1.03 0.98 6.28
C GLY A 70 -0.74 1.07 7.77
N LEU A 71 0.47 1.54 8.12
CA LEU A 71 0.90 1.68 9.51
C LEU A 71 0.39 2.98 10.14
N GLY A 72 0.61 4.11 9.48
CA GLY A 72 0.28 5.44 10.01
C GLY A 72 -1.22 5.69 9.98
N ALA A 73 -1.84 5.29 8.87
CA ALA A 73 -3.29 5.38 8.69
C ALA A 73 -4.07 4.24 9.35
N LYS A 74 -3.42 3.15 9.81
CA LYS A 74 -4.07 2.00 10.46
C LYS A 74 -5.14 1.32 9.59
N VAL A 75 -4.78 1.04 8.34
CA VAL A 75 -5.70 0.58 7.30
C VAL A 75 -5.16 -0.62 6.54
N ILE A 76 -6.06 -1.32 5.85
CA ILE A 76 -5.74 -2.11 4.67
C ILE A 76 -6.39 -1.40 3.47
N VAL A 77 -5.61 -1.11 2.44
CA VAL A 77 -6.09 -0.46 1.20
C VAL A 77 -6.15 -1.50 0.10
N ARG A 78 -7.30 -1.61 -0.58
CA ARG A 78 -7.46 -2.42 -1.79
C ARG A 78 -7.20 -1.55 -3.02
N ILE A 79 -6.32 -2.03 -3.87
CA ILE A 79 -5.85 -1.34 -5.06
C ILE A 79 -6.19 -2.20 -6.28
N GLU A 80 -7.02 -1.67 -7.16
CA GLU A 80 -7.30 -2.27 -8.45
C GLU A 80 -6.12 -2.00 -9.39
N ILE A 81 -5.71 -3.02 -10.14
CA ILE A 81 -4.58 -2.98 -11.06
C ILE A 81 -5.10 -3.33 -12.45
N ASP A 82 -4.92 -2.42 -13.40
CA ASP A 82 -5.22 -2.65 -14.81
C ASP A 82 -4.01 -2.27 -15.66
N GLY A 83 -3.27 -3.31 -16.10
CA GLY A 83 -2.03 -3.18 -16.83
C GLY A 83 -0.97 -2.39 -16.05
N ALA A 84 -0.76 -1.14 -16.48
CA ALA A 84 0.21 -0.22 -15.85
C ALA A 84 -0.45 0.82 -14.93
N THR A 85 -1.77 0.76 -14.75
CA THR A 85 -2.52 1.67 -13.89
C THR A 85 -2.80 1.05 -12.52
N ALA A 86 -2.94 1.89 -11.50
CA ALA A 86 -3.26 1.48 -10.14
C ALA A 86 -4.23 2.48 -9.52
N LYS A 87 -5.27 1.99 -8.87
CA LYS A 87 -6.30 2.82 -8.26
C LYS A 87 -6.70 2.28 -6.89
N GLU A 88 -6.65 3.11 -5.85
CA GLU A 88 -7.31 2.78 -4.58
C GLU A 88 -8.83 2.73 -4.83
N VAL A 89 -9.41 1.57 -4.58
CA VAL A 89 -10.85 1.31 -4.77
C VAL A 89 -11.57 1.09 -3.45
N GLU A 90 -10.85 0.76 -2.39
CA GLU A 90 -11.43 0.53 -1.07
C GLU A 90 -10.42 0.67 0.05
N ARG A 91 -10.91 1.02 1.24
CA ARG A 91 -10.11 1.18 2.45
C ARG A 91 -10.85 0.57 3.63
N TYR A 92 -10.13 -0.24 4.40
CA TYR A 92 -10.62 -0.87 5.62
C TYR A 92 -9.88 -0.32 6.83
N ASP A 93 -10.59 0.33 7.73
CA ASP A 93 -10.05 0.77 9.02
C ASP A 93 -9.84 -0.44 9.93
N MET A 94 -8.67 -0.53 10.55
CA MET A 94 -8.25 -1.69 11.34
C MET A 94 -7.99 -1.37 12.82
N ASP A 95 -8.19 -0.12 13.24
CA ASP A 95 -7.91 0.48 14.57
C ASP A 95 -6.46 0.37 15.07
N THR A 96 -5.67 -0.46 14.41
CA THR A 96 -4.32 -0.88 14.73
C THR A 96 -3.43 -0.71 13.51
N ARG A 97 -2.12 -0.60 13.76
CA ARG A 97 -1.13 -0.47 12.71
C ARG A 97 -0.99 -1.83 12.02
N ILE A 98 -1.11 -1.88 10.69
CA ILE A 98 -0.95 -3.15 9.96
C ILE A 98 0.43 -3.22 9.33
N ARG A 99 1.20 -4.23 9.72
CA ARG A 99 2.55 -4.53 9.21
C ARG A 99 2.50 -5.34 7.94
N SER A 100 1.58 -6.29 7.86
CA SER A 100 1.47 -7.19 6.72
C SER A 100 0.04 -7.61 6.49
N VAL A 101 -0.32 -7.81 5.24
CA VAL A 101 -1.50 -8.54 4.81
C VAL A 101 -1.06 -9.48 3.69
N VAL A 102 -1.47 -10.74 3.75
CA VAL A 102 -1.15 -11.77 2.74
C VAL A 102 -2.30 -12.72 2.52
N GLU A 103 -2.42 -13.25 1.32
CA GLU A 103 -3.29 -14.39 1.08
C GLU A 103 -2.63 -15.68 1.57
N GLY A 104 -3.36 -16.44 2.39
CA GLY A 104 -2.93 -17.76 2.87
C GLY A 104 -3.29 -18.88 1.87
N PRO A 105 -2.78 -20.10 2.09
CA PRO A 105 -2.96 -21.23 1.15
C PRO A 105 -4.42 -21.68 0.95
N GLN A 106 -5.32 -21.26 1.84
CA GLN A 106 -6.76 -21.57 1.78
C GLN A 106 -7.59 -20.39 1.26
N GLY A 107 -6.95 -19.33 0.74
CA GLY A 107 -7.61 -18.12 0.21
C GLY A 107 -7.97 -17.06 1.27
N ALA A 108 -7.95 -17.40 2.55
CA ALA A 108 -8.19 -16.41 3.61
C ALA A 108 -7.04 -15.40 3.65
N LEU A 109 -7.35 -14.13 3.91
CA LEU A 109 -6.33 -13.11 4.13
C LEU A 109 -5.85 -13.17 5.57
N TRP A 110 -4.54 -13.05 5.77
CA TRP A 110 -3.90 -13.01 7.07
C TRP A 110 -3.25 -11.64 7.26
N ALA A 111 -3.66 -10.93 8.31
CA ALA A 111 -3.12 -9.63 8.64
C ALA A 111 -2.29 -9.69 9.93
N LEU A 112 -1.11 -9.08 9.91
CA LEU A 112 -0.22 -8.95 11.05
C LEU A 112 -0.22 -7.50 11.54
N GLU A 113 -0.54 -7.31 12.82
CA GLU A 113 -0.44 -6.01 13.47
C GLU A 113 1.01 -5.68 13.84
N ASP A 114 1.37 -4.40 13.71
CA ASP A 114 2.66 -3.85 14.14
C ASP A 114 2.58 -3.49 15.63
N GLU A 115 3.27 -4.25 16.47
CA GLU A 115 3.34 -3.98 17.90
C GLU A 115 3.96 -2.61 18.18
N ARG A 116 3.29 -1.82 19.02
CA ARG A 116 3.84 -0.57 19.56
C ARG A 116 3.25 -0.28 20.93
N GLY A 117 4.08 0.19 21.85
CA GLY A 117 3.65 0.55 23.21
C GLY A 117 3.23 -0.68 24.00
N SER A 118 1.98 -0.73 24.45
CA SER A 118 1.41 -1.82 25.25
C SER A 118 0.61 -2.86 24.44
N SER A 119 0.50 -2.70 23.12
CA SER A 119 -0.08 -3.74 22.24
C SER A 119 0.81 -4.99 22.27
N LYS A 120 0.25 -6.18 22.03
CA LYS A 120 1.03 -7.43 21.87
C LYS A 120 1.14 -7.92 20.43
N GLY A 121 0.63 -7.13 19.47
CA GLY A 121 0.43 -7.57 18.09
C GLY A 121 -0.54 -8.75 17.99
N ARG A 122 -1.25 -8.87 16.86
CA ARG A 122 -2.13 -10.00 16.59
C ARG A 122 -1.90 -10.48 15.17
N LEU A 123 -2.08 -11.78 15.00
CA LEU A 123 -2.29 -12.39 13.69
C LEU A 123 -3.80 -12.59 13.51
N LEU A 124 -4.37 -11.90 12.53
CA LEU A 124 -5.79 -11.91 12.23
C LEU A 124 -6.02 -12.77 10.99
N LYS A 125 -7.03 -13.64 11.03
CA LYS A 125 -7.57 -14.31 9.85
C LYS A 125 -8.82 -13.54 9.40
N LEU A 126 -8.79 -12.99 8.20
CA LEU A 126 -9.88 -12.25 7.59
C LEU A 126 -10.55 -13.14 6.54
N THR A 127 -11.87 -13.24 6.61
CA THR A 127 -12.69 -14.00 5.66
C THR A 127 -13.80 -13.10 5.11
N PRO A 128 -14.34 -13.40 3.91
CA PRO A 128 -15.52 -12.73 3.39
C PRO A 128 -16.70 -12.89 4.36
N LYS A 129 -17.66 -11.97 4.27
CA LYS A 129 -18.96 -12.07 4.94
C LYS A 129 -19.97 -12.80 4.06
#